data_AF-A0A6B2LR52-F1
#
_entry.id   AF-A0A6B2LR52-F1
#
_cell.length_a   1.000
_cell.length_b   1.000
_cell.length_c   1.000
_cell.angle_alpha   90.00
_cell.angle_beta   90.00
_cell.angle_gamma   90.00
#
_symmetry.space_group_name_H-M   'P 1'
#
loop_
_entity.id
_entity.type
_entity.pdbx_description
1 polymer ?
#
loop_
_entity_poly.entity_id
_entity_poly.type
_entity_poly.pdbx_seq_one_letter_code
_entity_poly.pdbx_strand_id
1 'polypeptide(L)'
;MYDSSVDIWSLGIMALEMAEGEPPYMDLNPLTALRLIVVDGIPHLPDTYSDQLKDFLDNCLEIQATQRATSQQLLRHPFLLKQCQREEIKNLIVETRNIKKKQESDFGNLLDD
;
A
#
# COMPACT_ATOMS: atom_id res chain seq x y z
N MET A 1 -18.08 19.10 5.05
CA MET A 1 -18.45 17.71 5.39
C MET A 1 -17.25 16.88 4.99
N TYR A 2 -16.62 16.19 5.94
CA TYR A 2 -15.52 15.27 5.62
C TYR A 2 -16.08 14.20 4.70
N ASP A 3 -15.53 14.09 3.49
CA ASP A 3 -15.95 13.05 2.56
C ASP A 3 -15.12 11.80 2.85
N SER A 4 -15.77 10.77 3.38
CA SER A 4 -15.15 9.46 3.64
C SER A 4 -14.48 8.85 2.42
N SER A 5 -14.78 9.35 1.20
CA SER A 5 -14.07 8.97 -0.02
C SER A 5 -12.57 9.29 0.04
N VAL A 6 -12.14 10.31 0.79
CA VAL A 6 -10.72 10.69 0.93
C VAL A 6 -9.93 9.63 1.72
N ASP A 7 -10.57 8.99 2.71
CA ASP A 7 -9.97 7.84 3.40
C ASP A 7 -9.78 6.66 2.46
N ILE A 8 -10.72 6.44 1.54
CA ILE A 8 -10.63 5.37 0.55
C ILE A 8 -9.46 5.60 -0.41
N TRP A 9 -9.24 6.84 -0.84
CA TRP A 9 -8.06 7.19 -1.63
C TRP A 9 -6.77 6.88 -0.86
N SER A 10 -6.70 7.34 0.40
CA SER A 10 -5.54 7.11 1.26
C SER A 10 -5.27 5.61 1.48
N LEU A 11 -6.33 4.81 1.61
CA LEU A 11 -6.23 3.35 1.67
C LEU A 11 -5.65 2.76 0.38
N GLY A 12 -6.10 3.24 -0.78
CA GLY A 12 -5.56 2.82 -2.08
C GLY A 12 -4.07 3.10 -2.21
N ILE A 13 -3.62 4.30 -1.82
CA ILE A 13 -2.19 4.67 -1.82
C ILE A 13 -1.39 3.78 -0.87
N MET A 14 -1.89 3.52 0.34
CA MET A 14 -1.23 2.62 1.29
C MET A 14 -1.16 1.18 0.78
N ALA A 15 -2.21 0.69 0.11
CA ALA A 15 -2.22 -0.64 -0.47
C ALA A 15 -1.23 -0.77 -1.65
N LEU A 16 -1.11 0.28 -2.46
CA LEU A 16 -0.09 0.37 -3.51
C LEU A 16 1.33 0.38 -2.91
N GLU A 17 1.55 1.19 -1.86
CA GLU A 17 2.83 1.24 -1.14
C GLU A 17 3.18 -0.12 -0.50
N MET A 18 2.21 -0.84 0.06
CA MET A 18 2.44 -2.20 0.58
C MET A 18 2.82 -3.19 -0.51
N ALA A 19 2.41 -2.95 -1.76
CA ALA A 19 2.73 -3.80 -2.90
C ALA A 19 4.12 -3.51 -3.48
N GLU A 20 4.48 -2.23 -3.66
CA GLU A 20 5.74 -1.81 -4.30
C GLU A 20 6.87 -1.49 -3.30
N GLY A 21 6.54 -1.32 -2.01
CA GLY A 21 7.48 -1.00 -0.93
C GLY A 21 7.68 0.51 -0.67
N GLU A 22 7.23 1.37 -1.58
CA GLU A 22 7.28 2.82 -1.48
C GLU A 22 6.02 3.48 -2.05
N PRO A 23 5.62 4.67 -1.56
CA PRO A 23 4.47 5.36 -2.09
C PRO A 23 4.82 5.95 -3.47
N PRO A 24 3.82 6.15 -4.34
CA PRO A 24 4.07 6.66 -5.69
C PRO A 24 4.74 8.03 -5.63
N TYR A 25 5.77 8.21 -6.47
CA TYR A 25 6.51 9.47 -6.61
C TYR A 25 7.30 9.91 -5.36
N MET A 26 7.69 8.98 -4.46
CA MET A 26 8.38 9.33 -3.20
C MET A 26 9.69 10.11 -3.41
N ASP A 27 10.40 9.85 -4.51
CA ASP A 27 11.67 10.53 -4.85
C ASP A 27 11.50 11.97 -5.34
N LEU A 28 10.27 12.39 -5.64
CA LEU A 28 9.99 13.71 -6.18
C LEU A 28 9.69 14.71 -5.08
N ASN A 29 9.93 16.00 -5.36
CA ASN A 29 9.48 17.04 -4.43
C ASN A 29 7.94 16.99 -4.28
N PRO A 30 7.39 17.37 -3.11
CA PRO A 30 5.96 17.24 -2.83
C PRO A 30 5.04 17.95 -3.82
N LEU A 31 5.45 19.10 -4.36
CA LEU A 31 4.63 19.85 -5.33
C LEU A 31 4.62 19.17 -6.70
N THR A 32 5.74 18.61 -7.13
CA THR A 32 5.85 17.83 -8.36
C THR A 32 5.04 16.54 -8.24
N ALA A 33 5.13 15.83 -7.11
CA ALA A 33 4.31 14.65 -6.84
C ALA A 33 2.81 15.00 -6.88
N LEU A 34 2.38 16.07 -6.19
CA LEU A 34 0.98 16.53 -6.24
C LEU A 34 0.52 16.84 -7.67
N ARG A 35 1.36 17.52 -8.45
CA ARG A 35 1.07 17.85 -9.84
C ARG A 35 0.88 16.58 -10.68
N LEU A 36 1.76 15.60 -10.55
CA LEU A 36 1.65 14.34 -11.30
C LEU A 36 0.40 13.57 -10.91
N ILE A 37 0.05 13.53 -9.62
CA ILE A 37 -1.20 12.90 -9.16
C ILE A 37 -2.43 13.55 -9.82
N VAL A 38 -2.44 14.88 -9.95
CA VAL A 38 -3.57 15.61 -10.55
C VAL A 38 -3.61 15.47 -12.08
N VAL A 39 -2.45 15.43 -12.74
CA VAL A 39 -2.35 15.46 -14.21
C VAL A 39 -2.35 14.06 -14.81
N ASP A 40 -1.49 13.18 -14.28
CA ASP A 40 -1.21 11.86 -14.83
C ASP A 40 -1.85 10.73 -13.98
N GLY A 41 -2.28 11.04 -12.75
CA GLY A 41 -2.85 10.06 -11.84
C GLY A 41 -1.80 9.23 -11.10
N ILE A 42 -2.22 8.05 -10.64
CA ILE A 42 -1.35 7.09 -9.96
C ILE A 42 -0.94 6.01 -10.98
N PRO A 43 0.35 5.61 -11.03
CA PRO A 43 0.79 4.55 -11.92
C PRO A 43 0.11 3.22 -11.55
N HIS A 44 -0.22 2.43 -12.58
CA HIS A 44 -0.79 1.09 -12.38
C HIS A 44 0.28 0.09 -11.96
N LEU A 45 -0.12 -0.91 -11.16
CA LEU A 45 0.75 -2.00 -10.77
C LEU A 45 1.21 -2.85 -11.98
N PRO A 46 2.43 -3.39 -11.96
CA PRO A 46 2.92 -4.33 -12.97
C PRO A 46 2.06 -5.61 -13.09
N ASP A 47 2.21 -6.32 -14.21
CA ASP A 47 1.49 -7.57 -14.50
C ASP A 47 1.84 -8.76 -13.61
N THR A 48 2.87 -8.62 -12.79
CA THR A 48 3.23 -9.61 -11.77
C THR A 48 2.23 -9.67 -10.61
N TYR A 49 1.43 -8.63 -10.41
CA TYR A 49 0.41 -8.59 -9.37
C TYR A 49 -0.94 -9.11 -9.88
N SER A 50 -1.72 -9.70 -8.97
CA SER A 50 -3.03 -10.27 -9.32
C SER A 50 -4.00 -9.21 -9.84
N ASP A 51 -4.80 -9.56 -10.84
CA ASP A 51 -5.87 -8.69 -11.38
C ASP A 51 -6.85 -8.22 -10.30
N GLN A 52 -7.08 -9.04 -9.27
CA GLN A 52 -7.95 -8.68 -8.15
C GLN A 52 -7.39 -7.53 -7.31
N LEU A 53 -6.07 -7.44 -7.15
CA LEU A 53 -5.43 -6.32 -6.45
C LEU A 53 -5.50 -5.05 -7.31
N LYS A 54 -5.22 -5.17 -8.62
CA LYS A 54 -5.32 -4.05 -9.56
C LYS A 54 -6.74 -3.47 -9.58
N ASP A 55 -7.76 -4.32 -9.73
CA ASP A 55 -9.18 -3.93 -9.68
C ASP A 55 -9.56 -3.31 -8.33
N PHE A 56 -9.02 -3.82 -7.21
CA PHE A 56 -9.24 -3.21 -5.90
C PHE A 56 -8.67 -1.79 -5.82
N LEU A 57 -7.44 -1.58 -6.34
CA LEU A 57 -6.79 -0.28 -6.38
C LEU A 57 -7.52 0.70 -7.30
N ASP A 58 -7.97 0.27 -8.47
CA ASP A 58 -8.75 1.10 -9.40
C ASP A 58 -10.04 1.63 -8.72
N ASN A 59 -10.73 0.78 -7.97
CA ASN A 59 -11.91 1.16 -7.20
C ASN A 59 -11.61 2.14 -6.04
N CYS A 60 -10.40 2.08 -5.47
CA CYS A 60 -9.97 2.99 -4.40
C CYS A 60 -9.42 4.33 -4.94
N LEU A 61 -8.75 4.29 -6.08
CA LEU A 61 -8.02 5.41 -6.69
C LEU A 61 -8.79 6.04 -7.84
N GLU A 62 -10.09 5.81 -7.91
CA GLU A 62 -10.98 6.54 -8.80
C GLU A 62 -10.91 8.06 -8.50
N ILE A 63 -10.57 8.82 -9.53
CA ILE A 63 -10.34 10.27 -9.47
C ILE A 63 -11.64 10.98 -9.08
N GLN A 64 -12.76 10.54 -9.65
CA GLN A 64 -14.06 11.10 -9.32
C GLN A 64 -14.53 10.55 -7.97
N ALA A 65 -14.45 11.37 -6.93
CA ALA A 65 -14.85 10.99 -5.56
C ALA A 65 -16.26 10.38 -5.46
N THR A 66 -17.19 10.78 -6.33
CA THR A 66 -18.56 10.23 -6.39
C THR A 66 -18.65 8.83 -6.98
N GLN A 67 -17.68 8.44 -7.81
CA GLN A 67 -17.60 7.12 -8.44
C GLN A 67 -16.72 6.15 -7.65
N ARG A 68 -15.90 6.68 -6.73
CA ARG A 68 -15.04 5.90 -5.84
C ARG A 68 -15.85 4.96 -4.96
N ALA A 69 -15.36 3.74 -4.81
CA ALA A 69 -16.04 2.74 -4.00
C ALA A 69 -16.10 3.16 -2.53
N THR A 70 -17.22 2.85 -1.88
CA THR A 70 -17.38 3.02 -0.42
C THR A 70 -16.68 1.89 0.33
N SER A 71 -16.36 2.11 1.61
CA SER A 71 -15.80 1.07 2.49
C SER A 71 -16.68 -0.20 2.54
N GLN A 72 -18.01 -0.05 2.51
CA GLN A 72 -18.94 -1.18 2.49
C GLN A 72 -18.90 -1.99 1.18
N GLN A 73 -18.61 -1.35 0.05
CA GLN A 73 -18.42 -2.03 -1.23
C GLN A 73 -17.07 -2.75 -1.24
N LEU A 74 -16.01 -2.08 -0.79
CA LEU A 74 -14.65 -2.63 -0.75
C LEU A 74 -14.54 -3.85 0.18
N LEU A 75 -15.24 -3.86 1.32
CA LEU A 75 -15.31 -5.03 2.21
C LEU A 75 -15.86 -6.30 1.53
N ARG A 76 -16.60 -6.15 0.43
CA ARG A 76 -17.15 -7.26 -0.35
C ARG A 76 -16.31 -7.57 -1.59
N HIS A 77 -15.23 -6.84 -1.82
CA HIS A 77 -14.37 -6.98 -2.99
C HIS A 77 -13.64 -8.34 -2.98
N PRO A 78 -13.53 -9.06 -4.11
CA PRO A 78 -12.88 -10.37 -4.18
C PRO A 78 -11.47 -10.41 -3.59
N PHE A 79 -10.71 -9.31 -3.70
CA PHE A 79 -9.39 -9.16 -3.09
C PHE A 79 -9.43 -9.34 -1.56
N LEU A 80 -10.32 -8.63 -0.86
CA LEU A 80 -10.42 -8.71 0.60
C LEU A 80 -11.09 -10.00 1.08
N LEU A 81 -11.89 -10.64 0.24
CA LEU A 81 -12.44 -11.97 0.55
C LEU A 81 -11.36 -13.06 0.61
N LYS A 82 -10.19 -12.83 0.00
CA LYS A 82 -9.00 -13.69 0.09
C LYS A 82 -8.01 -13.22 1.17
N GLN A 83 -8.48 -12.51 2.18
CA GLN A 83 -7.63 -12.06 3.30
C GLN A 83 -6.84 -13.20 3.95
N CYS A 84 -5.62 -12.88 4.39
CA CYS A 84 -4.84 -13.79 5.21
C CYS A 84 -5.43 -13.90 6.64
N GLN A 85 -5.07 -14.97 7.33
CA GLN A 85 -5.41 -15.16 8.72
C GLN A 85 -4.55 -14.25 9.61
N ARG A 86 -5.10 -13.82 10.74
CA ARG A 86 -4.39 -12.97 11.71
C ARG A 86 -3.08 -13.60 12.21
N GLU A 87 -3.01 -14.93 12.28
CA GLU A 87 -1.80 -15.63 12.72
C GLU A 87 -0.66 -15.51 11.70
N GLU A 88 -0.97 -15.45 10.40
CA GLU A 88 0.05 -15.23 9.35
C GLU A 88 0.70 -13.86 9.51
N ILE A 89 -0.10 -12.81 9.77
CA ILE A 89 0.42 -11.47 10.06
C ILE A 89 1.28 -11.46 11.32
N LYS A 90 0.84 -12.14 12.38
CA LYS A 90 1.60 -12.25 13.64
C LYS A 90 2.96 -12.90 13.42
N ASN A 91 3.02 -13.96 12.61
CA ASN A 91 4.27 -14.63 12.27
C ASN A 91 5.20 -13.71 11.50
N LEU A 92 4.69 -13.00 10.47
CA LEU A 92 5.47 -12.01 9.72
C LEU A 92 6.07 -10.92 10.63
N ILE A 93 5.30 -10.44 11.62
CA ILE A 93 5.80 -9.45 12.60
C ILE A 93 6.95 -10.02 13.44
N VAL A 94 6.82 -11.26 13.91
CA VAL A 94 7.87 -11.93 14.71
C VAL A 94 9.12 -12.16 13.87
N GLU A 95 8.98 -12.66 12.65
CA GLU A 95 10.07 -12.87 11.71
C GLU A 95 10.82 -11.57 11.41
N THR A 96 10.09 -10.50 11.08
CA THR A 96 10.66 -9.17 10.82
C THR A 96 11.47 -8.65 12.01
N ARG A 97 10.99 -8.85 13.24
CA ARG A 97 11.72 -8.47 14.47
C ARG A 97 13.01 -9.27 14.66
N ASN A 98 12.99 -10.56 14.34
CA ASN A 98 14.16 -11.43 14.45
C ASN A 98 15.22 -11.07 13.41
N ILE A 99 14.81 -10.74 12.18
CA ILE A 99 15.70 -10.28 11.11
C ILE A 99 16.43 -9.00 11.54
N LYS A 100 15.69 -8.00 12.07
CA LYS A 100 16.31 -6.76 12.57
C LYS A 100 17.33 -7.00 13.67
N LYS A 101 17.00 -7.82 14.68
CA LYS A 101 17.94 -8.17 15.76
C LYS A 101 19.20 -8.86 15.25
N LYS A 102 19.06 -9.75 14.27
CA LYS A 102 20.21 -10.45 13.68
C LYS A 102 21.10 -9.47 12.93
N GLN A 103 20.52 -8.54 12.15
CA GLN A 103 21.27 -7.49 11.46
C GLN A 103 22.03 -6.58 12.44
N GLU A 104 21.39 -6.19 13.54
CA GLU A 104 22.05 -5.39 14.59
C GLU A 104 23.20 -6.14 15.27
N SER A 105 23.02 -7.43 15.54
CA SER A 105 24.09 -8.27 16.11
C SER A 105 25.24 -8.48 15.14
N ASP A 106 24.94 -8.75 13.86
CA ASP A 106 25.95 -8.95 12.82
C ASP A 106 26.74 -7.65 12.58
N PHE A 107 26.10 -6.48 12.64
CA PHE A 107 26.76 -5.18 12.53
C PHE A 107 27.61 -4.84 13.77
N GLY A 108 27.13 -5.16 14.98
CA GLY A 108 27.89 -4.97 16.22
C GLY A 108 29.18 -5.79 16.23
N ASN A 109 29.11 -7.05 15.82
CA ASN A 109 30.29 -7.93 15.73
C ASN A 109 31.34 -7.43 14.72
N LEU A 110 30.94 -6.65 13.71
CA LEU A 110 31.86 -6.12 12.68
C LEU A 110 32.63 -4.87 13.13
N LEU A 111 32.19 -4.21 14.21
CA LEU A 111 32.86 -3.02 14.78
C LEU A 111 33.82 -3.37 15.93
N ASP A 112 33.70 -4.60 16.47
CA ASP A 112 34.49 -5.09 17.60
C ASP A 112 35.78 -5.84 17.16
N ASP A 113 35.97 -6.08 15.85
CA ASP A 113 37.19 -6.62 15.20
C ASP A 113 38.04 -5.51 14.54
#